data_AF-A0A522XT08-F1
#
_entry.id   AF-A0A522XT08-F1
#
_cell.length_a   1.000
_cell.length_b   1.000
_cell.length_c   1.000
_cell.angle_alpha   90.00
_cell.angle_beta   90.00
_cell.angle_gamma   90.00
#
_symmetry.space_group_name_H-M   'P 1'
#
loop_
_entity.id
_entity.type
_entity.pdbx_description
1 polymer ?
#
loop_
_entity_poly.entity_id
_entity_poly.type
_entity_poly.pdbx_seq_one_letter_code
_entity_poly.pdbx_strand_id
1 'polypeptide(L)' 'AMLGFAARHGIAPQTEHFPMSRVNEAIDHLRAGRARYRIVLDARA' A
#
# COMPACT_ATOMS: atom_id res chain seq x y z
N ALA A 1 2.71 -12.01 18.70
CA ALA A 1 2.73 -10.70 18.03
C ALA A 1 1.84 -10.72 16.78
N MET A 2 1.20 -9.60 16.45
CA MET A 2 0.15 -9.47 15.41
C MET A 2 0.56 -10.00 14.02
N LEU A 3 1.80 -9.73 13.58
CA LEU A 3 2.32 -10.22 12.29
C LEU A 3 2.32 -11.75 12.19
N GLY A 4 2.65 -12.45 13.28
CA GLY A 4 2.63 -13.91 13.32
C GLY A 4 1.21 -14.49 13.25
N PHE A 5 0.22 -13.77 13.76
CA PHE A 5 -1.19 -14.15 13.60
C PHE A 5 -1.64 -13.95 12.14
N ALA A 6 -1.37 -12.78 11.56
CA ALA A 6 -1.72 -12.49 10.18
C ALA A 6 -1.13 -13.52 9.19
N ALA A 7 0.15 -13.88 9.36
CA ALA A 7 0.82 -14.88 8.53
C ALA A 7 0.16 -16.27 8.65
N ARG A 8 -0.18 -16.71 9.87
CA ARG A 8 -0.84 -18.03 10.09
C ARG A 8 -2.25 -18.11 9.51
N HIS A 9 -2.96 -17.00 9.46
CA HIS A 9 -4.35 -16.95 9.00
C HIS A 9 -4.49 -16.41 7.57
N GLY A 10 -3.38 -16.19 6.85
CA GLY A 10 -3.42 -15.68 5.47
C GLY A 10 -4.03 -14.29 5.34
N ILE A 11 -3.91 -13.45 6.38
CA ILE A 11 -4.48 -12.10 6.38
C ILE A 11 -3.53 -11.17 5.63
N ALA A 12 -3.96 -10.73 4.45
CA ALA A 12 -3.22 -9.79 3.61
C ALA A 12 -4.02 -8.49 3.39
N PRO A 13 -3.36 -7.32 3.36
CA PRO A 13 -4.00 -6.08 2.95
C PRO A 13 -4.27 -6.09 1.44
N GLN A 14 -5.30 -5.38 1.00
CA GLN A 14 -5.42 -4.96 -0.39
C GLN A 14 -4.56 -3.71 -0.59
N THR A 15 -3.62 -3.78 -1.54
CA THR A 15 -2.64 -2.72 -1.77
C THR A 15 -2.63 -2.25 -3.21
N GLU A 16 -2.29 -0.98 -3.38
CA GLU A 16 -1.89 -0.38 -4.66
C GLU A 16 -0.42 0.05 -4.57
N HIS A 17 0.35 -0.34 -5.57
CA HIS A 17 1.79 -0.10 -5.60
C HIS A 17 2.13 1.07 -6.52
N PHE A 18 2.94 1.99 -6.00
CA PHE A 18 3.52 3.08 -6.76
C PHE A 18 5.03 3.05 -6.58
N PRO A 19 5.83 3.29 -7.63
CA PRO A 19 7.28 3.45 -7.46
C PRO A 19 7.54 4.70 -6.62
N MET A 20 8.59 4.68 -5.78
CA MET A 20 8.95 5.83 -4.94
C MET A 20 9.14 7.13 -5.76
N SER A 21 9.62 7.00 -7.01
CA SER A 21 9.78 8.13 -7.95
C SER A 21 8.47 8.86 -8.29
N ARG A 22 7.32 8.24 -8.05
CA ARG A 22 5.98 8.81 -8.31
C ARG A 22 5.17 9.07 -7.02
N VAL A 23 5.86 9.34 -5.90
CA VAL A 23 5.20 9.60 -4.60
C VAL A 23 4.15 10.70 -4.64
N ASN A 24 4.36 11.77 -5.42
CA ASN A 24 3.39 12.86 -5.51
C ASN A 24 2.09 12.41 -6.19
N GLU A 25 2.19 11.61 -7.26
CA GLU A 25 1.03 11.03 -7.93
C GLU A 25 0.23 10.12 -6.97
N ALA A 26 0.93 9.29 -6.19
CA ALA A 26 0.32 8.44 -5.18
C ALA A 26 -0.44 9.25 -4.11
N ILE A 27 0.12 10.37 -3.66
CA ILE A 27 -0.53 11.26 -2.68
C ILE A 27 -1.77 11.92 -3.27
N ASP A 28 -1.71 12.42 -4.51
CA ASP A 28 -2.86 13.05 -5.16
C ASP A 28 -3.97 12.04 -5.47
N HIS A 29 -3.61 10.80 -5.80
CA HIS A 29 -4.54 9.69 -5.94
C HIS A 29 -5.30 9.41 -4.64
N LEU A 30 -4.59 9.41 -3.50
CA LEU A 30 -5.19 9.27 -2.17
C LEU A 30 -6.13 10.45 -1.84
N ARG A 31 -5.68 11.69 -2.05
CA ARG A 31 -6.47 12.90 -1.76
C ARG A 31 -7.74 12.97 -2.59
N ALA A 32 -7.71 12.47 -3.82
CA ALA A 32 -8.87 12.39 -4.69
C ALA A 32 -9.86 11.27 -4.32
N GLY A 33 -9.59 10.51 -3.25
CA GLY A 33 -10.45 9.40 -2.79
C GLY A 33 -10.44 8.19 -3.73
N ARG A 34 -9.44 8.08 -4.62
CA ARG A 34 -9.35 6.97 -5.58
C ARG A 34 -8.64 5.74 -5.02
N ALA A 35 -7.92 5.91 -3.91
CA ALA A 35 -7.18 4.83 -3.28
C ALA A 35 -8.11 3.70 -2.78
N ARG A 36 -7.80 2.49 -3.20
CA ARG A 36 -8.40 1.23 -2.78
C ARG A 36 -7.64 0.70 -1.57
N TYR A 37 -8.06 1.18 -0.39
CA TYR A 37 -7.56 0.82 0.95
C TYR A 37 -6.15 1.32 1.30
N ARG A 38 -5.09 0.81 0.69
CA ARG A 38 -3.71 1.10 1.11
C ARG A 38 -2.77 1.29 -0.07
N ILE A 39 -2.09 2.42 -0.09
CA ILE A 39 -0.97 2.66 -1.00
C ILE A 39 0.33 2.16 -0.36
N VAL A 40 1.16 1.47 -1.14
CA VAL A 40 2.52 1.06 -0.80
C VAL A 40 3.49 1.71 -1.80
N LEU A 41 4.54 2.35 -1.29
CA LEU A 41 5.61 2.92 -2.12
C LEU A 41 6.78 1.95 -2.21
N ASP A 42 7.09 1.52 -3.43
CA ASP A 42 8.18 0.59 -3.67
C ASP A 42 9.52 1.35 -3.72
N ALA A 43 10.35 1.15 -2.69
CA ALA A 43 11.60 1.88 -2.50
C ALA A 43 12.78 1.38 -3.35
N ARG A 44 12.65 0.24 -4.03
CA ARG A 44 13.71 -0.40 -4.82
C ARG A 44 13.27 -0.76 -6.25
N ALA A 45 12.18 -0.16 -6.72
CA ALA A 45 11.75 -0.28 -8.11
C ALA A 45 12.60 0.62 -9.01
#